data_AF-A0A920M067-F1
#
_entry.id   AF-A0A920M067-F1
#
_cell.length_a   1.000
_cell.length_b   1.000
_cell.length_c   1.000
_cell.angle_alpha   90.00
_cell.angle_beta   90.00
_cell.angle_gamma   90.00
#
_symmetry.space_group_name_H-M   'P 1'
#
loop_
_entity.id
_entity.type
_entity.pdbx_description
1 polymer ?
#
loop_
_entity_poly.entity_id
_entity_poly.type
_entity_poly.pdbx_seq_one_letter_code
_entity_poly.pdbx_strand_id
1 'polypeptide(L)'
;MASLYRTLSVWAGWKATLDGYLEIYHHDSVHGKTVGHITVGNLLVHDTWGAHQRMAIARKILVSSTSHRRGLDDPEAYIRVVHSVFPNLSISAILGGQCLIGLFSRGNQYHNHDPAVDSERQGPSATRKPKR
;
A
#
# COMPACT_ATOMS: atom_id res chain seq x y z
N MET A 1 -15.33 25.09 -7.05
CA MET A 1 -14.27 24.24 -7.64
C MET A 1 -14.06 23.07 -6.69
N ALA A 2 -14.44 21.85 -7.07
CA ALA A 2 -14.17 20.65 -6.27
C ALA A 2 -12.72 20.20 -6.48
N SER A 3 -12.02 19.82 -5.41
CA SER A 3 -10.64 19.31 -5.52
C SER A 3 -10.63 17.96 -6.23
N LEU A 4 -9.75 17.80 -7.22
CA LEU A 4 -9.55 16.56 -7.99
C LEU A 4 -8.69 15.53 -7.26
N TYR A 5 -8.08 15.90 -6.14
CA TYR A 5 -7.24 15.01 -5.33
C TYR A 5 -7.39 15.31 -3.83
N ARG A 6 -7.02 14.33 -3.01
CA ARG A 6 -7.01 14.43 -1.55
C ARG A 6 -5.59 14.19 -1.03
N THR A 7 -5.09 15.11 -0.21
CA THR A 7 -3.81 14.95 0.49
C THR A 7 -4.07 14.55 1.94
N LEU A 8 -3.33 13.55 2.42
CA LEU A 8 -3.37 13.09 3.81
C LEU A 8 -1.99 13.23 4.42
N SER A 9 -1.92 13.87 5.60
CA SER A 9 -0.72 13.86 6.43
C SER A 9 -0.79 12.68 7.38
N VAL A 10 0.26 11.85 7.37
CA VAL A 10 0.37 10.67 8.24
C VAL A 10 1.71 10.70 8.96
N TRP A 11 1.76 10.13 10.17
CA TRP A 11 2.98 10.03 10.97
C TRP A 11 3.98 9.02 10.41
N ALA A 12 3.50 8.02 9.68
CA ALA A 12 4.35 7.04 9.03
C ALA A 12 5.18 7.69 7.91
N GLY A 13 6.46 7.32 7.81
CA GLY A 13 7.29 7.72 6.67
C GLY A 13 6.79 7.07 5.37
N TRP A 14 7.06 7.70 4.22
CA TRP A 14 6.54 7.24 2.92
C TRP A 14 6.84 5.76 2.59
N LYS A 15 7.97 5.22 3.09
CA LYS A 15 8.34 3.82 2.91
C LYS A 15 7.37 2.89 3.64
N ALA A 16 7.11 3.16 4.92
CA ALA A 16 6.16 2.39 5.72
C ALA A 16 4.73 2.51 5.18
N THR A 17 4.35 3.68 4.67
CA THR A 17 3.07 3.86 3.97
C THR A 17 3.01 3.00 2.70
N LEU A 18 4.10 2.94 1.92
CA LEU A 18 4.18 2.11 0.73
C LEU A 18 4.15 0.62 1.08
N ASP A 19 4.80 0.18 2.16
CA ASP A 19 4.81 -1.22 2.60
C ASP A 19 3.39 -1.77 2.81
N GLY A 20 2.48 -0.96 3.37
CA GLY A 20 1.07 -1.33 3.52
C GLY A 20 0.32 -1.50 2.19
N TYR A 21 0.83 -0.95 1.08
CA TYR A 21 0.29 -1.18 -0.26
C TYR A 21 0.87 -2.43 -0.92
N LEU A 22 1.97 -3.00 -0.40
CA LEU A 22 2.67 -4.17 -0.97
C LEU A 22 2.18 -5.51 -0.44
N GLU A 23 1.17 -5.51 0.42
CA GLU A 23 0.55 -6.70 1.00
C GLU A 23 -0.97 -6.56 1.07
N ILE A 24 -1.66 -7.70 1.25
CA ILE A 24 -3.12 -7.74 1.36
C ILE A 24 -3.60 -8.65 2.50
N TYR A 25 -2.77 -8.98 3.48
CA TYR A 25 -3.22 -9.80 4.61
C TYR A 25 -4.23 -9.03 5.47
N HIS A 26 -4.13 -7.70 5.51
CA HIS A 26 -5.05 -6.83 6.26
C HIS A 26 -6.38 -6.59 5.53
N HIS A 27 -6.55 -7.07 4.30
CA HIS A 27 -7.76 -6.79 3.52
C HIS A 27 -9.04 -7.31 4.20
N ASP A 28 -9.01 -8.50 4.79
CA ASP A 28 -10.18 -9.10 5.44
C ASP A 28 -10.53 -8.39 6.77
N SER A 29 -9.52 -7.89 7.49
CA SER A 29 -9.70 -7.27 8.82
C SER A 29 -9.90 -5.75 8.76
N VAL A 30 -8.97 -5.01 8.16
CA VAL A 30 -8.94 -3.54 8.12
C VAL A 30 -9.78 -2.98 6.97
N HIS A 31 -9.92 -3.74 5.88
CA HIS A 31 -10.72 -3.37 4.72
C HIS A 31 -11.95 -4.24 4.51
N GLY A 32 -12.42 -4.93 5.55
CA GLY A 32 -13.56 -5.85 5.47
C GLY A 32 -14.84 -5.22 4.93
N LYS A 33 -15.02 -3.90 5.11
CA LYS A 33 -16.16 -3.11 4.62
C LYS A 33 -15.95 -2.45 3.24
N THR A 34 -14.76 -2.57 2.66
CA THR A 34 -14.39 -1.91 1.40
C THR A 34 -13.81 -2.94 0.42
N VAL A 35 -12.51 -2.91 0.12
CA VAL A 35 -11.87 -3.80 -0.85
C VAL A 35 -11.81 -5.26 -0.37
N GLY A 36 -11.92 -5.51 0.93
CA GLY A 36 -12.00 -6.86 1.51
C GLY A 36 -13.24 -7.64 1.08
N HIS A 37 -14.35 -6.97 0.72
CA HIS A 37 -15.55 -7.66 0.21
C HIS A 37 -15.32 -8.34 -1.15
N ILE A 38 -14.36 -7.86 -1.94
CA ILE A 38 -14.16 -8.31 -3.32
C ILE A 38 -12.86 -9.08 -3.53
N THR A 39 -11.88 -8.92 -2.64
CA THR A 39 -10.58 -9.59 -2.71
C THR A 39 -10.55 -10.81 -1.79
N VAL A 40 -9.75 -11.82 -2.17
CA VAL A 40 -9.39 -12.91 -1.26
C VAL A 40 -8.20 -12.42 -0.44
N GLY A 41 -8.39 -12.25 0.87
CA GLY A 41 -7.30 -11.81 1.75
C GLY A 41 -6.11 -12.77 1.70
N ASN A 42 -4.91 -12.20 1.82
CA ASN A 42 -3.65 -12.95 1.84
C ASN A 42 -3.36 -13.84 0.59
N LEU A 43 -4.10 -13.68 -0.51
CA LEU A 43 -3.87 -14.39 -1.77
C LEU A 43 -3.49 -13.42 -2.90
N LEU A 44 -2.18 -13.25 -3.10
CA LEU A 44 -1.61 -12.45 -4.18
C LEU A 44 -0.46 -13.20 -4.84
N VAL A 45 -0.21 -12.86 -6.11
CA VAL A 45 1.06 -13.14 -6.80
C VAL A 45 1.71 -11.79 -7.09
N HIS A 46 3.03 -11.71 -6.95
CA HIS A 46 3.76 -10.50 -7.35
C HIS A 46 4.95 -10.84 -8.22
N ASP A 47 5.36 -9.87 -9.03
CA ASP A 47 6.59 -9.87 -9.82
C ASP A 47 7.24 -8.49 -9.81
N THR A 48 8.44 -8.40 -10.38
CA THR A 48 9.23 -7.17 -10.43
C THR A 48 9.69 -6.88 -11.85
N TRP A 49 9.72 -5.60 -12.21
CA TRP A 49 10.36 -5.09 -13.41
C TRP A 49 11.32 -3.97 -13.03
N GLY A 50 12.62 -4.28 -13.01
CA GLY A 50 13.62 -3.38 -12.43
C GLY A 50 13.31 -3.09 -10.96
N ALA A 51 13.22 -1.80 -10.60
CA ALA A 51 12.85 -1.37 -9.24
C ALA A 51 11.32 -1.34 -8.99
N HIS A 52 10.51 -1.62 -10.01
CA HIS A 52 9.05 -1.58 -9.92
C HIS A 52 8.51 -2.94 -9.51
N GLN A 53 7.41 -2.96 -8.75
CA GLN A 53 6.71 -4.16 -8.34
C GLN A 53 5.28 -4.14 -8.91
N ARG A 54 4.79 -5.30 -9.34
CA ARG A 54 3.40 -5.49 -9.73
C ARG A 54 2.81 -6.64 -8.95
N MET A 55 1.56 -6.49 -8.54
CA MET A 55 0.80 -7.47 -7.76
C MET A 55 -0.51 -7.78 -8.45
N ALA A 56 -0.81 -9.07 -8.59
CA ALA A 56 -2.10 -9.60 -8.99
C ALA A 56 -2.79 -10.20 -7.76
N ILE A 57 -3.91 -9.59 -7.36
CA ILE A 57 -4.70 -9.98 -6.20
C ILE A 57 -5.90 -10.78 -6.67
N ALA A 58 -6.12 -11.97 -6.10
CA ALA A 58 -7.27 -12.79 -6.42
C ALA A 58 -8.58 -12.13 -5.95
N ARG A 59 -9.61 -12.18 -6.79
CA ARG A 59 -10.96 -11.76 -6.41
C ARG A 59 -11.78 -12.94 -5.92
N LYS A 60 -12.72 -12.71 -5.02
CA LYS A 60 -13.60 -13.77 -4.47
C LYS A 60 -14.40 -14.51 -5.55
N ILE A 61 -14.72 -13.82 -6.66
CA ILE A 61 -15.38 -14.42 -7.83
C ILE A 61 -14.57 -15.56 -8.47
N LEU A 62 -13.23 -15.50 -8.41
CA LEU A 62 -12.34 -16.55 -8.90
C LEU A 62 -12.47 -17.85 -8.09
N VAL A 63 -12.79 -17.74 -6.80
CA VAL A 63 -12.94 -18.90 -5.91
C VAL A 63 -14.36 -19.47 -5.98
N SER A 64 -15.37 -18.64 -6.24
CA SER A 64 -16.77 -19.08 -6.34
C SER A 64 -17.14 -19.70 -7.68
N SER A 65 -16.32 -19.56 -8.73
CA SER A 65 -16.59 -20.15 -10.04
C SER A 65 -16.29 -21.66 -10.04
N THR A 66 -17.33 -22.47 -9.86
CA THR A 66 -17.26 -23.94 -9.85
C THR A 66 -17.18 -24.56 -11.25
N SER A 67 -17.40 -23.80 -12.33
CA SER A 67 -17.52 -24.29 -13.69
C SER A 67 -16.29 -24.01 -14.57
N HIS A 68 -15.64 -25.09 -15.00
CA HIS A 68 -14.73 -25.21 -16.16
C HIS A 68 -13.53 -24.25 -16.23
N ARG A 69 -12.43 -24.75 -15.68
CA ARG A 69 -11.04 -24.27 -15.69
C ARG A 69 -10.39 -24.11 -17.09
N ARG A 70 -11.15 -24.03 -18.19
CA ARG A 70 -10.65 -23.83 -19.56
C ARG A 70 -10.98 -22.41 -20.01
N GLY A 71 -9.95 -21.59 -20.22
CA GLY A 71 -10.06 -20.25 -20.79
C GLY A 71 -10.76 -19.27 -19.85
N LEU A 72 -10.00 -18.49 -19.09
CA LEU A 72 -10.57 -17.26 -18.53
C LEU A 72 -10.72 -16.30 -19.70
N ASP A 73 -11.91 -16.24 -20.30
CA ASP A 73 -12.19 -15.38 -21.46
C ASP A 73 -11.96 -13.89 -21.12
N ASP A 74 -12.07 -13.53 -19.83
CA ASP A 74 -11.71 -12.23 -19.27
C ASP A 74 -10.95 -12.42 -17.93
N PRO A 75 -9.60 -12.47 -17.94
CA PRO A 75 -8.82 -12.62 -16.71
C PRO A 75 -8.95 -11.41 -15.78
N GLU A 76 -9.22 -10.21 -16.29
CA GLU A 76 -9.35 -8.98 -15.49
C GLU A 76 -10.60 -9.02 -14.59
N ALA A 77 -11.62 -9.78 -14.97
CA ALA A 77 -12.77 -10.06 -14.11
C ALA A 77 -12.40 -10.83 -12.82
N TYR A 78 -11.26 -11.51 -12.78
CA TYR A 78 -10.89 -12.41 -11.67
C TYR A 78 -9.74 -11.92 -10.82
N ILE A 79 -8.99 -10.92 -11.31
CA ILE A 79 -7.84 -10.36 -10.60
C ILE A 79 -7.97 -8.86 -10.46
N ARG A 80 -7.25 -8.31 -9.47
CA ARG A 80 -6.98 -6.88 -9.36
C ARG A 80 -5.49 -6.66 -9.49
N VAL A 81 -5.09 -5.67 -10.28
CA VAL A 81 -3.66 -5.35 -10.47
C VAL A 81 -3.29 -4.07 -9.76
N VAL A 82 -2.17 -4.10 -9.05
CA VAL A 82 -1.54 -2.94 -8.42
C VAL A 82 -0.13 -2.80 -8.97
N HIS A 83 0.22 -1.60 -9.43
CA HIS A 83 1.56 -1.25 -9.89
C HIS A 83 2.21 -0.31 -8.88
N SER A 84 3.27 -0.78 -8.24
CA SER A 84 4.10 0.02 -7.35
C SER A 84 5.33 0.47 -8.13
N VAL A 85 5.30 1.72 -8.56
CA VAL A 85 6.33 2.36 -9.37
C VAL A 85 7.30 3.07 -8.43
N PHE A 86 8.50 2.51 -8.29
CA PHE A 86 9.59 3.17 -7.57
C PHE A 86 9.80 4.62 -8.06
N PRO A 87 10.06 5.58 -7.14
CA PRO A 87 10.26 5.36 -5.71
C PRO A 87 8.99 5.27 -4.88
N ASN A 88 7.88 5.89 -5.28
CA ASN A 88 6.81 6.22 -4.33
C ASN A 88 5.43 6.41 -4.95
N LEU A 89 5.16 5.77 -6.09
CA LEU A 89 3.88 5.82 -6.77
C LEU A 89 3.22 4.44 -6.67
N SER A 90 1.94 4.40 -6.30
CA SER A 90 1.11 3.20 -6.42
C SER A 90 -0.11 3.50 -7.28
N ILE A 91 -0.33 2.66 -8.28
CA ILE A 91 -1.47 2.74 -9.20
C ILE A 91 -2.28 1.46 -9.02
N SER A 92 -3.52 1.61 -8.61
CA SER A 92 -4.37 0.50 -8.23
C SER A 92 -5.68 0.57 -9.00
N ALA A 93 -5.80 -0.28 -10.03
CA ALA A 93 -7.03 -0.36 -10.81
C ALA A 93 -8.15 -0.99 -9.97
N ILE A 94 -9.33 -0.39 -9.99
CA ILE A 94 -10.55 -0.97 -9.43
C ILE A 94 -11.52 -1.17 -10.62
N LEU A 95 -12.05 -2.39 -10.76
CA LEU A 95 -13.01 -2.68 -11.83
C LEU A 95 -14.24 -1.76 -11.69
N GLY A 96 -14.65 -1.12 -12.79
CA GLY A 96 -15.65 -0.03 -12.79
C GLY A 96 -15.13 1.31 -13.33
N GLY A 97 -13.95 1.33 -13.94
CA GLY A 97 -13.35 2.53 -14.54
C GLY A 97 -12.70 3.48 -13.54
N GLN A 98 -12.58 3.08 -12.27
CA GLN A 98 -12.00 3.89 -11.21
C GLN A 98 -10.59 3.40 -10.88
N CYS A 99 -9.64 4.32 -10.84
CA CYS A 99 -8.25 4.05 -10.50
C CYS A 99 -7.88 4.84 -9.25
N LEU A 100 -7.34 4.15 -8.24
CA LEU A 100 -6.71 4.81 -7.11
C LEU A 100 -5.24 5.06 -7.46
N ILE A 101 -4.82 6.32 -7.43
CA ILE A 101 -3.43 6.73 -7.61
C ILE A 101 -2.95 7.34 -6.30
N GLY A 102 -1.88 6.79 -5.74
CA GLY A 102 -1.23 7.27 -4.52
C GLY A 102 0.20 7.70 -4.80
N LEU A 103 0.54 8.94 -4.44
CA LEU A 103 1.92 9.44 -4.41
C LEU A 103 2.34 9.66 -2.96
N PHE A 104 3.42 9.03 -2.53
CA PHE A 104 3.87 9.05 -1.14
C PHE A 104 5.16 9.86 -1.00
N SER A 105 5.08 11.05 -0.43
CA SER A 105 6.25 11.87 -0.15
C SER A 105 6.56 11.89 1.34
N ARG A 106 7.79 12.28 1.70
CA ARG A 106 8.03 12.73 3.07
C ARG A 106 7.15 13.96 3.29
N GLY A 107 6.26 13.89 4.27
CA GLY A 107 5.59 15.08 4.78
C GLY A 107 6.64 16.07 5.30
N ASN A 108 6.33 17.36 5.26
CA ASN A 108 7.14 18.38 5.88
C ASN A 108 7.05 18.19 7.40
N GLN A 109 8.00 17.46 7.99
CA GLN A 109 8.06 17.20 9.44
C GLN A 109 8.24 18.49 10.26
N TYR A 110 8.52 19.62 9.60
CA TYR A 110 8.87 20.89 10.21
C TYR A 110 7.69 21.78 10.67
N HIS A 111 6.44 21.33 10.59
CA HIS A 111 5.29 22.14 11.06
C HIS A 111 4.63 21.64 12.34
N ASN A 112 5.06 20.51 12.89
CA ASN A 112 4.63 20.00 14.20
C ASN A 112 5.83 19.75 15.13
N HIS A 113 6.83 20.64 15.14
CA HIS A 113 7.81 20.64 16.23
C HIS A 113 7.12 21.18 17.48
N ASP A 114 6.55 20.27 18.27
CA ASP A 114 6.36 20.50 19.68
C ASP A 114 7.70 20.15 20.37
N PRO A 115 8.47 21.13 20.86
CA PRO A 115 9.79 20.89 21.44
C PRO A 115 9.77 19.96 22.66
N ALA A 116 8.59 19.66 23.22
CA ALA A 116 8.40 18.70 24.30
C ALA A 116 8.59 17.22 23.87
N VAL A 117 8.37 16.87 22.60
CA VAL A 117 8.48 15.47 22.12
C VAL A 117 9.91 15.09 21.73
N ASP A 118 10.72 16.06 21.32
CA ASP A 118 12.12 15.82 20.91
C ASP A 118 13.06 15.59 22.10
N SER A 119 12.70 16.07 23.30
CA SER A 119 13.49 15.86 24.52
C SER A 119 13.37 14.44 25.06
N GLU A 120 12.28 13.71 24.79
CA GLU A 120 12.08 12.33 25.21
C GLU A 120 12.73 11.30 24.26
N ARG A 121 13.00 11.67 23.00
CA ARG A 121 13.71 10.80 22.04
C ARG A 121 15.23 10.80 22.21
N GLN A 122 15.78 11.75 22.97
CA GLN A 122 17.18 11.72 23.36
C GLN A 122 17.35 10.76 24.54
N GLY A 123 17.39 9.47 24.23
CA GLY A 123 17.96 8.47 25.15
C GLY A 123 19.37 8.91 25.58
N PRO A 124 19.85 8.45 26.76
CA PRO A 124 21.09 8.94 27.34
C PRO A 124 22.23 8.90 26.33
N SER A 125 22.80 10.08 26.05
CA SER A 125 23.92 10.26 25.13
C SER A 125 25.03 9.28 25.50
N ALA A 126 25.29 8.31 24.62
CA ALA A 126 26.38 7.36 24.79
C ALA A 126 27.69 8.14 24.76
N THR A 127 28.22 8.46 25.93
CA THR A 127 29.56 9.02 26.10
C THR A 127 30.54 8.00 25.53
N ARG A 128 31.13 8.34 24.37
CA ARG A 128 32.17 7.56 23.72
C ARG A 128 33.36 7.49 24.68
N LYS A 129 33.59 6.32 25.30
CA LYS A 129 34.79 6.08 26.10
C LYS A 129 36.05 6.35 25.27
N PRO A 130 37.06 7.05 25.81
CA PRO A 130 38.29 7.30 25.09
C PRO A 130 39.03 5.97 24.85
N LYS A 131 39.50 5.78 23.62
CA LYS A 131 40.37 4.64 23.27
C LYS A 131 41.70 4.82 24.03
N ARG A 132 42.11 3.77 24.75
CA ARG A 132 43.48 3.64 25.26
C ARG A 132 44.45 3.42 24.11
#